data_AF-A0A2E1CVE3-F1
#
_entry.id   AF-A0A2E1CVE3-F1
#
_cell.length_a   1.000
_cell.length_b   1.000
_cell.length_c   1.000
_cell.angle_alpha   90.00
_cell.angle_beta   90.00
_cell.angle_gamma   90.00
#
_symmetry.space_group_name_H-M   'P 1'
#
loop_
_entity.id
_entity.type
_entity.pdbx_description
1 polymer ?
#
loop_
_entity_poly.entity_id
_entity_poly.type
_entity_poly.pdbx_seq_one_letter_code
_entity_poly.pdbx_strand_id
1 'polypeptide(L)'
;MAGYNHTMGMSNNAVAAYDAGVKPLSKITVQDLRDAGLKITKTFAIWLAKEGHWHRAEWHHSGGTWYNEVDFYDPAELAEDIEDGDIDLKELEDAFKASKAKKDAPTAIKVKGTYKIWGGSRRRPRVIGEQEFVGELRGNWIVMQDGSKKKADGNHIEWDKM
;
A
#
# COMPACT_ATOMS: atom_id res chain seq x y z
N MET A 1 16.32 -2.08 28.85
CA MET A 1 15.99 -3.12 29.86
C MET A 1 15.42 -4.32 29.12
N ALA A 2 16.00 -5.51 29.27
CA ALA A 2 15.42 -6.72 28.70
C ALA A 2 14.10 -7.08 29.41
N GLY A 3 13.06 -7.42 28.64
CA GLY A 3 11.75 -7.81 29.19
C GLY A 3 10.60 -7.59 28.22
N TYR A 4 9.44 -8.16 28.53
CA TYR A 4 8.23 -8.07 27.73
C TYR A 4 7.16 -7.28 28.48
N ASN A 5 6.62 -6.23 27.86
CA ASN A 5 5.51 -5.46 28.39
C ASN A 5 4.20 -6.13 27.97
N HIS A 6 3.65 -6.95 28.86
CA HIS A 6 2.39 -7.67 28.61
C HIS A 6 1.18 -6.74 28.43
N THR A 7 1.18 -5.54 29.02
CA THR A 7 0.11 -4.55 28.86
C THR A 7 0.09 -3.98 27.45
N MET A 8 1.27 -3.74 26.87
CA MET A 8 1.41 -3.19 25.52
C MET A 8 1.60 -4.27 24.44
N GLY A 9 1.76 -5.53 24.84
CA GLY A 9 1.94 -6.67 23.93
C GLY A 9 3.24 -6.60 23.11
N MET A 10 4.29 -5.98 23.66
CA MET A 10 5.57 -5.75 22.96
C MET A 10 6.77 -5.75 23.91
N SER A 11 7.96 -5.95 23.36
CA SER A 11 9.23 -5.88 24.11
C SER A 11 9.43 -4.49 24.72
N ASN A 12 10.07 -4.41 25.90
CA ASN A 12 10.49 -3.13 26.49
C ASN A 12 11.43 -2.34 25.58
N ASN A 13 12.22 -3.03 24.74
CA ASN A 13 13.07 -2.38 23.74
C ASN A 13 12.23 -1.76 22.62
N ALA A 14 11.15 -2.43 22.20
CA ALA A 14 10.23 -1.86 21.22
C ALA A 14 9.52 -0.62 21.77
N VAL A 15 9.18 -0.58 23.07
CA VAL A 15 8.63 0.62 23.72
C VAL A 15 9.67 1.76 23.68
N ALA A 16 10.91 1.49 24.05
CA ALA A 16 11.98 2.48 24.00
C ALA A 16 12.25 3.00 22.58
N ALA A 17 12.13 2.13 21.56
CA ALA A 17 12.22 2.51 20.16
C ALA A 17 11.16 3.55 19.76
N TYR A 18 9.90 3.32 20.15
CA TYR A 18 8.83 4.29 19.91
C TYR A 18 9.12 5.65 20.55
N ASP A 19 9.68 5.68 21.77
CA ASP A 19 10.07 6.90 22.46
C ASP A 19 11.26 7.60 21.78
N ALA A 20 12.16 6.84 21.16
CA ALA A 20 13.29 7.36 20.37
C ALA A 20 12.89 7.84 18.96
N GLY A 21 11.63 7.64 18.55
CA GLY A 21 11.17 8.00 17.20
C GLY A 21 11.36 6.88 16.16
N VAL A 22 12.03 5.79 16.52
CA VAL A 22 12.22 4.60 15.69
C VAL A 22 10.95 3.76 15.68
N LYS A 23 10.36 3.54 14.50
CA LYS A 23 9.02 2.98 14.38
C LYS A 23 8.93 1.99 13.21
N PRO A 24 8.00 1.02 13.25
CA PRO A 24 7.73 0.21 12.07
C PRO A 24 7.09 1.08 10.98
N LEU A 25 7.31 0.74 9.71
CA LEU A 25 6.82 1.52 8.55
C LEU A 25 5.31 1.81 8.60
N SER A 26 4.52 0.90 9.17
CA SER A 26 3.07 1.07 9.32
C SER A 26 2.72 2.25 10.23
N LYS A 27 3.56 2.54 11.23
CA LYS A 27 3.39 3.57 12.26
C LYS A 27 4.14 4.87 11.98
N ILE A 28 5.13 4.87 11.09
CA ILE A 28 5.77 6.10 10.63
C ILE A 28 4.72 7.01 9.96
N THR A 29 4.67 8.26 10.39
CA THR A 29 3.77 9.29 9.86
C THR A 29 4.53 10.28 8.99
N VAL A 30 3.80 11.13 8.26
CA VAL A 30 4.42 12.24 7.52
C VAL A 30 5.05 13.26 8.48
N GLN A 31 4.54 13.38 9.71
CA GLN A 31 5.10 14.30 10.69
C GLN A 31 6.47 13.82 11.15
N ASP A 32 6.63 12.52 11.45
CA ASP A 32 7.93 11.96 11.84
C ASP A 32 9.01 12.22 10.77
N LEU A 33 8.66 12.06 9.48
CA LEU A 33 9.57 12.37 8.37
C LEU A 33 9.94 13.86 8.32
N ARG A 34 8.96 14.76 8.54
CA ARG A 34 9.20 16.21 8.55
C ARG A 34 10.06 16.65 9.73
N ASP A 35 9.85 16.05 10.90
CA ASP A 35 10.61 16.34 12.11
C ASP A 35 12.08 15.94 11.94
N ALA A 36 12.35 14.89 11.16
CA ALA A 36 13.69 14.51 10.69
C ALA A 36 14.22 15.35 9.51
N GLY A 37 13.52 16.41 9.09
CA GLY A 37 13.95 17.29 7.99
C GLY A 37 13.60 16.78 6.58
N LEU A 38 12.98 15.60 6.45
CA LEU A 38 12.62 15.01 5.16
C LEU A 38 11.31 15.61 4.61
N LYS A 39 11.37 16.12 3.38
CA LYS A 39 10.20 16.68 2.67
C LYS A 39 9.61 15.67 1.68
N ILE A 40 9.50 14.41 2.08
CA ILE A 40 8.98 13.32 1.25
C ILE A 40 7.59 12.84 1.68
N THR A 41 6.90 12.12 0.80
CA THR A 41 5.61 11.50 1.14
C THR A 41 5.79 10.17 1.86
N LYS A 42 4.86 9.79 2.75
CA LYS A 42 4.87 8.46 3.40
C LYS A 42 4.90 7.32 2.39
N THR A 43 4.20 7.45 1.26
CA THR A 43 4.18 6.42 0.21
C THR A 43 5.56 6.24 -0.44
N PHE A 44 6.29 7.34 -0.64
CA PHE A 44 7.64 7.29 -1.18
C PHE A 44 8.63 6.72 -0.16
N ALA A 45 8.55 7.13 1.11
CA ALA A 45 9.36 6.55 2.20
C ALA A 45 9.17 5.02 2.33
N ILE A 46 7.92 4.54 2.27
CA ILE A 46 7.65 3.09 2.27
C ILE A 46 8.23 2.41 1.03
N TRP A 47 8.24 3.09 -0.11
CA TRP A 47 8.85 2.55 -1.33
C TRP A 47 10.37 2.46 -1.20
N LEU A 48 11.04 3.50 -0.66
CA LEU A 48 12.47 3.49 -0.37
C LEU A 48 12.86 2.29 0.50
N ALA A 49 12.14 2.04 1.60
CA ALA A 49 12.39 0.89 2.47
C ALA A 49 12.18 -0.45 1.76
N LYS A 50 11.21 -0.55 0.85
CA LYS A 50 10.93 -1.80 0.10
C LYS A 50 11.94 -2.10 -0.98
N GLU A 51 12.47 -1.08 -1.63
CA GLU A 51 13.53 -1.23 -2.63
C GLU A 51 14.92 -1.32 -1.98
N GLY A 52 15.01 -1.21 -0.65
CA GLY A 52 16.25 -1.37 0.10
C GLY A 52 17.12 -0.11 0.18
N HIS A 53 16.58 1.07 -0.17
CA HIS A 53 17.25 2.37 -0.02
C HIS A 53 17.15 2.95 1.39
N TRP A 54 16.24 2.45 2.22
CA TRP A 54 16.15 2.80 3.63
C TRP A 54 16.27 1.51 4.44
N HIS A 55 17.37 1.37 5.17
CA HIS A 55 17.64 0.19 5.97
C HIS A 55 16.91 0.26 7.31
N ARG A 56 16.60 -0.91 7.88
CA ARG A 56 16.06 -0.99 9.23
C ARG A 56 17.18 -0.65 10.22
N ALA A 57 16.89 0.22 11.17
CA ALA A 57 17.79 0.52 12.28
C ALA A 57 17.87 -0.68 13.24
N GLU A 58 16.70 -1.28 13.51
CA GLU A 58 16.57 -2.39 14.43
C GLU A 58 15.35 -3.25 14.10
N TRP A 59 15.25 -4.40 14.74
CA TRP A 59 14.12 -5.30 14.60
C TRP A 59 13.64 -5.73 16.00
N HIS A 60 12.34 -5.86 16.15
CA HIS A 60 11.73 -6.29 17.42
C HIS A 60 10.70 -7.38 17.19
N HIS A 61 10.54 -8.27 18.18
CA HIS A 61 9.42 -9.19 18.18
C HIS A 61 8.11 -8.47 18.51
N SER A 62 7.07 -8.80 17.74
CA SER A 62 5.70 -8.34 17.93
C SER A 62 4.74 -9.51 18.15
N GLY A 63 3.74 -9.28 19.00
CA GLY A 63 2.74 -10.29 19.35
C GLY A 63 3.20 -11.26 20.44
N GLY A 64 2.33 -11.53 21.40
CA GLY A 64 2.67 -12.36 22.58
C GLY A 64 2.69 -13.87 22.32
N THR A 65 2.23 -14.34 21.16
CA THR A 65 2.06 -15.77 20.87
C THR A 65 2.93 -16.25 19.71
N TRP A 66 2.99 -15.48 18.63
CA TRP A 66 3.65 -15.88 17.38
C TRP A 66 5.02 -15.24 17.16
N TYR A 67 5.44 -14.32 18.04
CA TYR A 67 6.76 -13.70 18.05
C TYR A 67 7.23 -13.19 16.67
N ASN A 68 6.32 -12.60 15.90
CA ASN A 68 6.61 -12.13 14.55
C ASN A 68 7.69 -11.05 14.59
N GLU A 69 8.68 -11.16 13.72
CA GLU A 69 9.71 -10.13 13.58
C GLU A 69 9.14 -8.91 12.85
N VAL A 70 9.41 -7.73 13.39
CA VAL A 70 9.00 -6.45 12.83
C VAL A 70 10.20 -5.53 12.75
N ASP A 71 10.49 -5.10 11.53
CA ASP A 71 11.54 -4.13 11.24
C ASP A 71 11.09 -2.72 11.65
N PHE A 72 12.00 -2.02 12.33
CA PHE A 72 11.85 -0.65 12.79
C PHE A 72 12.84 0.23 12.03
N TYR A 73 12.39 1.43 11.71
CA TYR A 73 13.11 2.36 10.86
C TYR A 73 13.22 3.71 11.55
N ASP A 74 14.37 4.35 11.40
CA ASP A 74 14.64 5.69 11.92
C ASP A 74 14.64 6.72 10.76
N PRO A 75 13.71 7.69 10.77
CA PRO A 75 13.72 8.79 9.81
C PRO A 75 14.97 9.66 9.87
N ALA A 76 15.65 9.75 11.02
CA ALA A 76 16.87 10.52 11.17
C ALA A 76 18.03 9.88 10.40
N GLU A 77 18.23 8.56 10.52
CA GLU A 77 19.23 7.82 9.73
C GLU A 77 19.02 8.01 8.22
N LEU A 78 17.76 7.95 7.76
CA LEU A 78 17.45 8.21 6.35
C LEU A 78 17.84 9.65 5.94
N ALA A 79 17.67 10.63 6.82
CA ALA A 79 18.05 12.01 6.54
C ALA A 79 19.57 12.17 6.48
N GLU A 80 20.31 11.49 7.35
CA GLU A 80 21.78 11.45 7.34
C GLU A 80 22.30 10.81 6.03
N ASP A 81 21.79 9.64 5.63
CA ASP A 81 22.18 8.98 4.37
C ASP A 81 21.95 9.88 3.14
N ILE A 82 20.91 10.71 3.17
CA ILE A 82 20.60 11.68 2.11
C ILE A 82 21.56 12.88 2.15
N GLU A 83 21.88 13.38 3.33
CA GLU A 83 22.79 14.52 3.51
C GLU A 83 24.23 14.15 3.15
N ASP A 84 24.66 12.95 3.52
CA ASP A 84 25.97 12.39 3.19
C ASP A 84 26.11 12.03 1.69
N GLY A 85 24.97 11.96 0.98
CA GLY A 85 24.91 11.72 -0.46
C GLY A 85 24.95 10.24 -0.84
N ASP A 86 24.78 9.32 0.11
CA ASP A 86 24.59 7.89 -0.15
C ASP A 86 23.26 7.62 -0.86
N ILE A 87 22.29 8.52 -0.71
CA ILE A 87 20.97 8.46 -1.34
C ILE A 87 20.71 9.70 -2.20
N ASP A 88 20.68 9.54 -3.53
CA ASP A 88 20.16 10.58 -4.44
C ASP A 88 18.62 10.53 -4.47
N LEU A 89 18.00 11.39 -3.66
CA LEU A 89 16.54 11.53 -3.61
C LEU A 89 15.91 11.83 -4.97
N LYS A 90 16.58 12.60 -5.83
CA LYS A 90 15.99 13.06 -7.08
C LYS A 90 15.91 11.91 -8.09
N GLU A 91 16.97 11.13 -8.20
CA GLU A 91 16.97 9.91 -9.01
C GLU A 91 15.89 8.93 -8.53
N LEU A 92 15.80 8.73 -7.22
CA LEU A 92 14.83 7.81 -6.63
C LEU A 92 13.38 8.29 -6.76
N GLU A 93 13.13 9.60 -6.70
CA GLU A 93 11.80 10.15 -6.96
C GLU A 93 11.34 9.87 -8.40
N ASP A 94 12.24 9.99 -9.36
CA ASP A 94 11.92 9.71 -10.76
C ASP A 94 11.74 8.22 -11.01
N ALA A 95 12.53 7.36 -10.37
CA ALA A 95 12.32 5.91 -10.35
C ALA A 95 10.96 5.54 -9.71
N PHE A 96 10.58 6.20 -8.60
CA PHE A 96 9.29 6.00 -7.96
C PHE A 96 8.13 6.40 -8.88
N LYS A 97 8.19 7.56 -9.54
CA LYS A 97 7.20 7.98 -10.54
C LYS A 97 7.10 6.98 -11.69
N ALA A 98 8.24 6.49 -12.21
CA ALA A 98 8.27 5.49 -13.27
C ALA A 98 7.65 4.15 -12.82
N SER A 99 7.89 3.72 -11.58
CA SER A 99 7.30 2.51 -11.01
C SER A 99 5.77 2.60 -10.89
N LYS A 100 5.25 3.79 -10.58
CA LYS A 100 3.81 4.09 -10.56
C LYS A 100 3.23 4.05 -11.97
N ALA A 101 3.88 4.71 -12.93
CA ALA A 101 3.46 4.71 -14.33
C ALA A 101 3.41 3.29 -14.93
N LYS A 102 4.36 2.41 -14.59
CA LYS A 102 4.35 0.99 -15.00
C LYS A 102 3.18 0.21 -14.40
N LYS A 103 2.80 0.49 -13.15
CA LYS A 103 1.62 -0.13 -12.51
C LYS A 103 0.30 0.40 -13.09
N ASP A 104 0.29 1.65 -13.53
CA ASP A 104 -0.88 2.33 -14.10
C ASP A 104 -0.97 2.19 -15.62
N ALA A 105 -0.11 1.40 -16.25
CA ALA A 105 -0.25 0.97 -17.64
C ALA A 105 -1.00 -0.37 -17.67
N PRO A 106 -2.36 -0.37 -17.62
CA PRO A 106 -3.08 -1.59 -17.92
C PRO A 106 -2.80 -1.91 -19.39
N THR A 107 -2.24 -3.08 -19.64
CA THR A 107 -2.49 -3.81 -20.89
C THR A 107 -4.00 -3.96 -20.96
N ALA A 108 -4.66 -2.99 -21.60
CA ALA A 108 -6.11 -2.93 -21.70
C ALA A 108 -6.55 -4.11 -22.56
N ILE A 109 -6.92 -5.21 -21.90
CA ILE A 109 -7.40 -6.40 -22.59
C ILE A 109 -8.87 -6.16 -22.87
N LYS A 110 -9.26 -6.21 -24.16
CA LYS A 110 -10.68 -6.16 -24.52
C LYS A 110 -11.38 -7.41 -24.00
N VAL A 111 -12.48 -7.20 -23.31
CA VAL A 111 -13.30 -8.25 -22.72
C VAL A 111 -14.76 -8.05 -23.11
N LYS A 112 -15.49 -9.15 -23.17
CA LYS A 112 -16.95 -9.16 -23.32
C LYS A 112 -17.56 -9.97 -22.18
N GLY A 113 -18.79 -9.63 -21.78
CA GLY A 113 -19.41 -10.33 -20.67
C GLY A 113 -20.83 -9.86 -20.39
N THR A 114 -21.39 -10.36 -19.31
CA THR A 114 -22.72 -10.01 -18.80
C THR A 114 -22.64 -9.59 -17.34
N TYR A 115 -23.51 -8.68 -16.91
CA TYR A 115 -23.72 -8.39 -15.49
C TYR A 115 -25.20 -8.30 -15.15
N LYS A 116 -25.53 -8.64 -13.90
CA LYS A 116 -26.93 -8.61 -13.42
C LYS A 116 -27.37 -7.17 -13.17
N ILE A 117 -28.51 -6.79 -13.74
CA ILE A 117 -29.21 -5.54 -13.43
C ILE A 117 -30.10 -5.80 -12.21
N TRP A 118 -29.92 -4.95 -11.20
CA TRP A 118 -30.71 -4.98 -9.97
C TRP A 118 -31.81 -3.91 -10.01
N GLY A 119 -33.01 -4.31 -9.61
CA GLY A 119 -34.17 -3.42 -9.45
C GLY A 119 -34.94 -3.76 -8.17
N GLY A 120 -36.18 -3.28 -8.09
CA GLY A 120 -36.99 -3.39 -6.89
C GLY A 120 -36.65 -2.30 -5.85
N SER A 121 -37.05 -2.53 -4.60
CA SER A 121 -36.80 -1.55 -3.53
C SER A 121 -35.42 -1.73 -2.92
N ARG A 122 -34.84 -0.65 -2.37
CA ARG A 122 -33.56 -0.71 -1.64
C ARG A 122 -33.55 -1.76 -0.51
N ARG A 123 -34.72 -2.05 0.10
CA ARG A 123 -34.87 -3.06 1.16
C ARG A 123 -35.01 -4.49 0.65
N ARG A 124 -35.40 -4.66 -0.62
CA ARG A 124 -35.61 -5.97 -1.27
C ARG A 124 -35.16 -5.88 -2.73
N PRO A 125 -33.85 -5.78 -2.98
CA PRO A 125 -33.32 -5.76 -4.33
C PRO A 125 -33.59 -7.11 -4.99
N ARG A 126 -33.94 -7.09 -6.27
CA ARG A 126 -34.15 -8.28 -7.09
C ARG A 126 -33.39 -8.12 -8.39
N VAL A 127 -32.88 -9.21 -8.93
CA VAL A 127 -32.34 -9.23 -10.29
C VAL A 127 -33.52 -9.06 -11.24
N ILE A 128 -33.47 -8.02 -12.07
CA ILE A 128 -34.53 -7.70 -13.04
C ILE A 128 -34.10 -8.02 -14.48
N GLY A 129 -32.82 -8.34 -14.69
CA GLY A 129 -32.30 -8.74 -15.99
C GLY A 129 -30.78 -8.88 -15.98
N GLU A 130 -30.22 -9.17 -17.14
CA GLU A 130 -28.79 -9.23 -17.41
C GLU A 130 -28.47 -8.32 -18.60
N GLN A 131 -27.32 -7.65 -18.53
CA GLN A 131 -26.86 -6.75 -19.58
C GLN A 131 -25.49 -7.18 -20.08
N GLU A 132 -25.41 -7.38 -21.39
CA GLU A 132 -24.15 -7.60 -22.10
C GLU A 132 -23.32 -6.31 -22.17
N PHE A 133 -22.01 -6.45 -22.11
CA PHE A 133 -21.08 -5.34 -22.27
C PHE A 133 -19.84 -5.77 -23.05
N VAL A 134 -19.19 -4.77 -23.65
CA VAL A 134 -17.82 -4.84 -24.12
C VAL A 134 -17.04 -3.74 -23.41
N GLY A 135 -15.87 -4.09 -22.88
CA GLY A 135 -15.06 -3.17 -22.10
C GLY A 135 -13.58 -3.49 -22.14
N GLU A 136 -12.81 -2.71 -21.41
CA GLU A 136 -11.38 -2.88 -21.24
C GLU A 136 -11.07 -3.30 -19.81
N LEU A 137 -10.44 -4.47 -19.66
CA LEU A 137 -9.92 -4.92 -18.37
C LEU A 137 -8.64 -4.12 -18.05
N ARG A 138 -8.71 -3.35 -16.98
CA ARG A 138 -7.63 -2.53 -16.43
C ARG A 138 -7.40 -2.93 -14.98
N GLY A 139 -6.41 -3.80 -14.76
CA GLY A 139 -6.20 -4.43 -13.45
C GLY A 139 -7.41 -5.28 -13.06
N ASN A 140 -8.04 -4.97 -11.91
CA ASN A 140 -9.24 -5.66 -11.42
C ASN A 140 -10.56 -4.95 -11.77
N TRP A 141 -10.52 -4.03 -12.75
CA TRP A 141 -11.69 -3.26 -13.18
C TRP A 141 -11.92 -3.42 -14.67
N ILE A 142 -13.17 -3.63 -15.04
CA ILE A 142 -13.65 -3.58 -16.41
C ILE A 142 -14.25 -2.19 -16.63
N VAL A 143 -13.65 -1.43 -17.55
CA VAL A 143 -14.13 -0.09 -17.93
C VAL A 143 -14.96 -0.22 -19.20
N MET A 144 -16.22 0.17 -19.14
CA MET A 144 -17.14 0.16 -20.27
C MET A 144 -16.99 1.43 -21.13
N GLN A 145 -17.54 1.40 -22.34
CA GLN A 145 -17.49 2.55 -23.28
C GLN A 145 -18.19 3.80 -22.75
N ASP A 146 -19.20 3.65 -21.88
CA ASP A 146 -19.92 4.74 -21.23
C ASP A 146 -19.14 5.36 -20.03
N GLY A 147 -17.93 4.86 -19.76
CA GLY A 147 -17.08 5.27 -18.65
C GLY A 147 -17.44 4.62 -17.31
N SER A 148 -18.50 3.80 -17.26
CA SER A 148 -18.84 3.03 -16.07
C SER A 148 -17.81 1.93 -15.81
N LYS A 149 -17.69 1.52 -14.54
CA LYS A 149 -16.71 0.53 -14.10
C LYS A 149 -17.39 -0.60 -13.36
N LYS A 150 -16.99 -1.84 -13.66
CA LYS A 150 -17.38 -3.04 -12.90
C LYS A 150 -16.13 -3.75 -12.41
N LYS A 151 -16.20 -4.33 -11.22
CA LYS A 151 -15.08 -5.07 -10.63
C LYS A 151 -15.01 -6.44 -11.29
N ALA A 152 -13.85 -6.85 -11.80
CA ALA A 152 -13.71 -8.07 -12.59
C ALA A 152 -13.92 -9.36 -11.76
N ASP A 153 -13.66 -9.29 -10.46
CA ASP A 153 -13.87 -10.36 -9.46
C ASP A 153 -15.26 -10.30 -8.79
N GLY A 154 -16.21 -9.56 -9.36
CA GLY A 154 -17.54 -9.40 -8.78
C GLY A 154 -18.40 -10.66 -8.89
N ASN A 155 -19.18 -10.96 -7.86
CA ASN A 155 -20.06 -12.16 -7.81
C ASN A 155 -21.22 -12.18 -8.84
N HIS A 156 -21.46 -11.07 -9.54
CA HIS A 156 -22.63 -10.88 -10.41
C HIS A 156 -22.24 -10.34 -11.80
N ILE A 157 -21.01 -10.64 -12.21
CA ILE A 157 -20.46 -10.32 -13.51
C ILE A 157 -19.69 -11.53 -14.02
N GLU A 158 -19.93 -11.89 -15.27
CA GLU A 158 -19.24 -12.96 -15.98
C GLU A 158 -18.62 -12.34 -17.23
N TRP A 159 -17.39 -12.70 -17.57
CA TRP A 159 -16.67 -12.10 -18.69
C TRP A 159 -15.56 -13.00 -19.21
N ASP A 160 -15.25 -12.83 -20.49
CA ASP A 160 -14.19 -13.53 -21.20
C ASP A 160 -13.33 -12.54 -21.98
N LYS A 161 -12.06 -12.91 -22.18
CA LYS A 161 -11.15 -12.19 -23.07
C LYS A 161 -11.62 -12.35 -24.51
N MET A 162 -11.58 -11.26 -25.27
CA MET A 162 -11.83 -11.27 -26.72
C MET A 162 -10.59 -11.69 -27.50
#